data_AF-A0A7X5VSS6-F1
#
_entry.id   AF-A0A7X5VSS6-F1
#
_cell.length_a   1.000
_cell.length_b   1.000
_cell.length_c   1.000
_cell.angle_alpha   90.00
_cell.angle_beta   90.00
_cell.angle_gamma   90.00
#
_symmetry.space_group_name_H-M   'P 1'
#
loop_
_entity.id
_entity.type
_entity.pdbx_description
1 polymer ?
#
loop_
_entity_poly.entity_id
_entity_poly.type
_entity_poly.pdbx_seq_one_letter_code
_entity_poly.pdbx_strand_id
1 'polypeptide(L)' 'SNYEDFWKHDTFAVVGHSTKRAYPILTYRGLKDLGKTVIPVDPSTPEIEGDHAYTDLAHLPRRADAIVIEVPREETREW' A
#
# COMPACT_ATOMS: atom_id res chain seq x y z
N SER A 1 15.30 10.71 -12.63
CA SER A 1 15.51 11.41 -11.33
C SER A 1 15.01 10.50 -10.21
N ASN A 2 15.32 10.76 -8.92
CA ASN A 2 14.88 9.91 -7.80
C ASN A 2 13.36 9.56 -7.82
N TYR A 3 12.52 10.43 -8.38
CA TYR A 3 11.08 10.19 -8.54
C TYR A 3 10.73 9.12 -9.58
N GLU A 4 11.46 9.07 -10.69
CA GLU A 4 11.25 8.06 -11.73
C GLU A 4 11.78 6.69 -11.28
N ASP A 5 12.84 6.70 -10.47
CA ASP A 5 13.45 5.46 -9.97
C ASP A 5 12.55 4.75 -8.95
N PHE A 6 11.74 5.50 -8.19
CA PHE A 6 10.74 4.92 -7.27
C PHE A 6 9.79 3.96 -7.99
N TRP A 7 9.32 4.32 -9.19
CA TRP A 7 8.36 3.49 -9.94
C TRP A 7 9.01 2.28 -10.63
N LYS A 8 10.35 2.19 -10.62
CA LYS A 8 11.10 1.05 -11.17
C LYS A 8 11.15 -0.14 -10.21
N HIS A 9 10.87 0.07 -8.92
CA HIS A 9 10.78 -1.02 -7.94
C HIS A 9 9.74 -2.07 -8.33
N ASP A 10 9.92 -3.32 -7.90
CA ASP A 10 9.05 -4.43 -8.28
C ASP A 10 8.00 -4.77 -7.23
N THR A 11 8.29 -4.47 -5.97
CA THR A 11 7.40 -4.75 -4.84
C THR A 11 6.96 -3.48 -4.13
N PHE A 12 5.66 -3.25 -4.08
CA PHE A 12 5.05 -2.13 -3.38
C PHE A 12 4.19 -2.61 -2.22
N ALA A 13 4.31 -1.94 -1.08
CA ALA A 13 3.25 -1.95 -0.07
C ALA A 13 2.38 -0.71 -0.27
N VAL A 14 1.06 -0.90 -0.27
CA VAL A 14 0.09 0.20 -0.36
C VAL A 14 -0.65 0.25 0.98
N VAL A 15 -0.53 1.37 1.68
CA VAL A 15 -1.06 1.55 3.04
C VAL A 15 -2.29 2.44 3.00
N GLY A 16 -3.40 1.93 3.54
CA GLY A 16 -4.68 2.62 3.67
C GLY A 16 -5.36 2.36 5.02
N HIS A 17 -6.55 2.94 5.19
CA HIS A 17 -7.40 2.73 6.37
C HIS A 17 -8.89 2.81 5.97
N SER A 18 -9.41 1.71 5.42
CA SER A 18 -10.70 1.61 4.75
C SER A 18 -11.90 2.08 5.57
N THR A 19 -11.88 1.87 6.88
CA THR A 19 -12.98 2.33 7.76
C THR A 19 -13.00 3.85 7.99
N LYS A 20 -11.87 4.54 7.77
CA LYS A 20 -11.76 6.00 7.96
C LYS A 20 -11.80 6.76 6.63
N ARG A 21 -11.25 6.17 5.56
CA ARG A 21 -11.28 6.71 4.21
C ARG A 21 -11.23 5.58 3.20
N ALA A 22 -11.76 5.80 2.00
CA ALA A 22 -11.62 4.86 0.90
C ALA A 22 -10.14 4.47 0.71
N TYR A 23 -9.90 3.16 0.63
CA TYR A 23 -8.58 2.61 0.33
C TYR A 23 -8.03 3.19 -0.99
N PRO A 24 -6.70 3.39 -1.13
CA PRO A 24 -6.04 3.87 -2.35
C PRO A 24 -6.11 2.87 -3.52
N ILE A 25 -7.33 2.57 -3.96
CA ILE A 25 -7.61 1.49 -4.90
C ILE A 25 -7.09 1.80 -6.30
N LEU A 26 -7.03 3.08 -6.67
CA LEU A 26 -6.48 3.51 -7.96
C LEU A 26 -4.97 3.24 -8.03
N THR A 27 -4.23 3.59 -6.97
CA THR A 27 -2.79 3.30 -6.88
C THR A 27 -2.54 1.79 -6.83
N TYR A 28 -3.32 1.07 -6.03
CA TYR A 28 -3.25 -0.38 -5.91
C TYR A 28 -3.45 -1.10 -7.26
N ARG A 29 -4.55 -0.80 -7.96
CA ARG A 29 -4.84 -1.39 -9.27
C ARG A 29 -3.82 -0.97 -10.33
N GLY A 30 -3.46 0.31 -10.38
CA GLY A 30 -2.48 0.82 -11.35
C GLY A 30 -1.12 0.14 -11.23
N LEU A 31 -0.65 -0.15 -10.01
CA LEU A 31 0.59 -0.91 -9.79
C LEU A 31 0.45 -2.37 -10.23
N LYS A 32 -0.69 -3.03 -9.95
CA LYS A 32 -0.95 -4.41 -10.42
C LYS A 32 -1.01 -4.47 -11.95
N ASP A 33 -1.64 -3.50 -12.60
CA ASP A 33 -1.74 -3.39 -14.07
C ASP A 33 -0.36 -3.20 -14.72
N LEU A 34 0.59 -2.57 -14.01
CA LEU A 34 2.00 -2.46 -14.42
C LEU A 34 2.82 -3.75 -14.18
N GLY A 35 2.18 -4.83 -13.74
CA GLY A 35 2.84 -6.11 -13.43
C GLY A 35 3.67 -6.10 -12.15
N LYS A 36 3.49 -5.08 -11.30
CA LYS A 36 4.17 -5.01 -10.00
C LYS A 36 3.52 -5.99 -9.03
N THR A 37 4.32 -6.45 -8.07
CA THR A 37 3.72 -7.13 -6.93
C THR A 37 3.29 -6.10 -5.91
N VAL A 38 2.03 -6.14 -5.53
CA VAL A 38 1.43 -5.15 -4.63
C VAL A 38 0.88 -5.86 -3.41
N ILE A 39 1.26 -5.40 -2.22
CA ILE A 39 0.83 -5.96 -0.95
C ILE A 39 -0.07 -4.92 -0.26
N PRO A 40 -1.38 -5.20 -0.07
CA PRO A 40 -2.24 -4.28 0.62
C PRO A 40 -1.99 -4.29 2.12
N VAL A 41 -1.95 -3.10 2.72
CA VAL A 41 -1.78 -2.90 4.16
C VAL A 41 -2.94 -2.03 4.65
N ASP A 42 -3.78 -2.62 5.48
CA ASP A 42 -4.92 -1.94 6.07
C ASP A 42 -5.28 -2.62 7.40
N PRO A 43 -5.18 -1.92 8.55
CA PRO A 43 -5.51 -2.50 9.85
C PRO A 43 -7.02 -2.75 10.04
N SER A 44 -7.86 -2.26 9.14
CA SER A 44 -9.32 -2.21 9.31
C SER A 44 -10.09 -3.25 8.49
N THR A 45 -9.40 -3.99 7.61
CA THR A 45 -9.99 -5.06 6.80
C THR A 45 -8.98 -6.19 6.58
N PRO A 46 -9.40 -7.47 6.56
CA PRO A 46 -8.51 -8.59 6.28
C PRO A 46 -8.22 -8.79 4.78
N GLU A 47 -8.91 -8.05 3.90
CA GLU A 47 -8.87 -8.26 2.45
C GLU A 47 -9.07 -6.95 1.66
N ILE A 48 -8.37 -6.82 0.54
CA ILE A 48 -8.58 -5.81 -0.50
C ILE A 48 -8.62 -6.52 -1.87
N GLU A 49 -9.80 -6.54 -2.49
CA GLU A 49 -10.03 -7.15 -3.82
C GLU A 49 -9.54 -8.60 -3.97
N GLY A 50 -9.82 -9.48 -3.00
CA GLY A 50 -9.36 -10.87 -3.04
C GLY A 50 -7.98 -11.08 -2.42
N ASP A 51 -7.16 -10.04 -2.28
CA ASP A 51 -5.82 -10.16 -1.72
C ASP A 51 -5.85 -9.95 -0.20
N HIS A 52 -5.10 -10.77 0.54
CA HIS A 52 -4.98 -10.63 1.98
C HIS A 52 -4.33 -9.29 2.35
N ALA A 53 -5.05 -8.49 3.14
CA ALA A 53 -4.55 -7.22 3.66
C ALA A 53 -3.89 -7.43 5.02
N TYR A 54 -2.66 -6.92 5.14
CA TYR A 54 -1.86 -7.02 6.35
C TYR A 54 -2.15 -5.84 7.27
N THR A 55 -2.10 -6.06 8.58
CA THR A 55 -2.40 -5.02 9.57
C THR A 55 -1.34 -3.92 9.63
N ASP A 56 -0.10 -4.26 9.31
CA ASP A 56 1.04 -3.34 9.33
C ASP A 56 2.21 -3.88 8.48
N LEU A 57 3.26 -3.07 8.36
CA LEU A 57 4.45 -3.38 7.57
C LEU A 57 5.36 -4.47 8.18
N ALA A 58 5.24 -4.75 9.48
CA ALA A 58 6.06 -5.76 10.16
C ALA A 58 5.57 -7.18 9.89
N HIS A 59 4.29 -7.34 9.55
CA HIS A 59 3.66 -8.62 9.23
C HIS A 59 3.71 -9.00 7.74
N LEU A 60 4.37 -8.20 6.90
CA LEU A 60 4.47 -8.53 5.47
C LEU A 60 5.22 -9.85 5.24
N PRO A 61 4.79 -10.67 4.27
CA PRO A 61 5.43 -11.96 3.98
C PRO A 61 6.82 -11.77 3.35
N ARG A 62 7.09 -10.56 2.86
CA ARG A 62 8.38 -10.12 2.33
C ARG A 62 8.49 -8.61 2.45
N ARG A 63 9.73 -8.11 2.48
CA ARG A 63 10.01 -6.68 2.48
C ARG A 63 9.52 -6.04 1.17
N ALA A 64 8.84 -4.91 1.28
CA ALA A 64 8.53 -4.07 0.13
C ALA A 64 9.74 -3.21 -0.25
N ASP A 65 9.95 -3.01 -1.55
CA ASP A 65 11.00 -2.15 -2.07
C ASP A 65 10.61 -0.67 -1.94
N ALA A 66 9.31 -0.40 -2.10
CA ALA A 66 8.70 0.91 -2.02
C ALA A 66 7.37 0.86 -1.25
N ILE A 67 7.00 1.98 -0.63
CA ILE A 67 5.77 2.11 0.16
C ILE A 67 5.01 3.34 -0.31
N VAL A 68 3.72 3.16 -0.61
CA VAL A 68 2.78 4.26 -0.84
C VAL A 68 1.87 4.34 0.38
N ILE A 69 1.77 5.52 0.99
CA ILE A 69 0.96 5.76 2.19
C ILE A 69 -0.13 6.76 1.86
N GLU A 70 -1.39 6.31 1.89
CA GLU A 70 -2.57 7.12 1.62
C GLU A 70 -3.60 6.91 2.74
N VAL A 71 -3.30 7.46 3.91
CA VAL A 71 -4.13 7.40 5.12
C VAL A 71 -4.71 8.78 5.46
N PRO A 72 -5.73 8.88 6.33
CA PRO A 72 -6.19 10.16 6.85
C PRO A 72 -5.04 10.99 7.43
N ARG A 73 -5.11 12.31 7.27
CA ARG A 73 -4.04 13.23 7.70
C ARG A 73 -3.72 13.04 9.18
N GLU A 74 -4.72 12.76 10.00
CA GLU A 74 -4.59 12.55 11.44
C GLU A 74 -3.60 11.45 11.80
N GLU A 75 -3.38 10.46 10.92
CA GLU A 75 -2.49 9.32 11.14
C GLU A 75 -1.05 9.58 10.73
N THR A 76 -0.78 10.63 9.97
CA THR A 76 0.58 11.03 9.54
C THR A 76 1.07 12.32 10.20
N ARG A 77 0.29 12.90 11.12
CA ARG A 77 0.60 14.21 11.74
C ARG A 77 1.84 14.21 12.64
N GLU A 78 2.25 13.06 13.16
CA GLU A 78 3.37 12.93 14.11
C GLU A 78 4.54 12.12 13.54
N TRP A 79 4.57 11.90 12.22
CA TRP A 79 5.62 11.16 11.52
C TRP A 79 6.66 12.09 10.88
#